data_AF-A0A2V4A3F7-F1
#
_entry.id   AF-A0A2V4A3F7-F1
#
_cell.length_a   1.000
_cell.length_b   1.000
_cell.length_c   1.000
_cell.angle_alpha   90.00
_cell.angle_beta   90.00
_cell.angle_gamma   90.00
#
_symmetry.space_group_name_H-M   'P 1'
#
loop_
_entity.id
_entity.type
_entity.pdbx_description
1 polymer ?
#
loop_
_entity_poly.entity_id
_entity_poly.type
_entity_poly.pdbx_seq_one_letter_code
_entity_poly.pdbx_strand_id
1 'polypeptide(L)'
;MNDISTIILLIVSVLIGIPVFFYLVPVALWFSALLSGVNLTLMELIFMRLRKSPIQDIVMGLITANKGGIPINRTELEAHALAGGNTANVINGLVAAKHAGLKLSFKNACSSDFKGIDLVKLVHKEVELRKEEEKIFE
;
A
#
# COMPACT_ATOMS: atom_id res chain seq x y z
N MET A 1 -43.12 -25.04 14.58
CA MET A 1 -42.56 -24.33 13.40
C MET A 1 -42.24 -25.39 12.37
N ASN A 2 -42.86 -25.33 11.19
CA ASN A 2 -42.74 -26.36 10.15
C ASN A 2 -41.29 -26.43 9.65
N ASP A 3 -40.78 -27.62 9.29
CA ASP A 3 -39.41 -27.81 8.77
C ASP A 3 -39.11 -26.90 7.58
N ILE A 4 -40.13 -26.60 6.78
CA ILE A 4 -40.07 -25.66 5.65
C ILE A 4 -39.77 -24.23 6.13
N SER A 5 -40.39 -23.79 7.23
CA SER A 5 -40.17 -22.45 7.79
C SER A 5 -38.75 -22.27 8.35
N THR A 6 -38.16 -23.31 8.94
CA THR A 6 -36.77 -23.30 9.41
C THR A 6 -35.77 -23.28 8.25
N ILE A 7 -36.04 -24.02 7.17
CA ILE A 7 -35.19 -24.02 5.97
C ILE A 7 -35.21 -22.64 5.30
N ILE A 8 -36.39 -22.02 5.14
CA ILE A 8 -36.52 -20.69 4.57
C ILE A 8 -35.77 -19.65 5.41
N LEU A 9 -35.89 -19.70 6.74
CA LEU A 9 -35.17 -18.80 7.65
C LEU A 9 -33.64 -18.95 7.49
N LEU A 10 -33.14 -20.18 7.40
CA LEU A 10 -31.72 -20.46 7.22
C LEU A 10 -31.21 -19.95 5.88
N ILE A 11 -31.95 -20.17 4.79
CA ILE A 11 -31.60 -19.65 3.46
C ILE A 11 -31.54 -18.13 3.47
N VAL A 12 -32.54 -17.45 4.05
CA VAL A 12 -32.56 -15.98 4.16
C VAL A 12 -31.39 -15.47 5.00
N SER A 13 -31.09 -16.15 6.12
CA SER A 13 -29.96 -15.79 6.99
C SER A 13 -28.62 -15.89 6.25
N VAL A 14 -28.39 -16.95 5.49
CA VAL A 14 -27.17 -17.14 4.70
C VAL A 14 -27.10 -16.14 3.54
N LEU A 15 -28.22 -15.91 2.85
CA LEU A 15 -28.31 -14.99 1.72
C LEU A 15 -27.96 -13.55 2.11
N ILE A 16 -28.30 -13.13 3.34
CA ILE A 16 -27.97 -11.80 3.88
C ILE A 16 -26.61 -11.82 4.58
N GLY A 17 -26.29 -12.87 5.33
CA GLY A 17 -25.07 -12.96 6.14
C GLY A 17 -23.80 -13.01 5.31
N ILE A 18 -23.79 -13.75 4.19
CA ILE A 18 -22.63 -13.87 3.30
C ILE A 18 -22.19 -12.51 2.72
N PRO A 19 -23.05 -11.73 2.03
CA PRO A 19 -22.63 -10.46 1.46
C PRO A 19 -22.21 -9.44 2.54
N VAL A 20 -22.83 -9.44 3.72
CA VAL A 20 -22.40 -8.59 4.84
C VAL A 20 -20.99 -8.97 5.33
N PHE A 21 -20.70 -10.27 5.43
CA PHE A 21 -19.37 -10.76 5.79
C PHE A 21 -18.31 -10.37 4.76
N PHE A 22 -18.58 -10.56 3.47
CA PHE A 22 -17.67 -10.15 2.38
C PHE A 22 -17.52 -8.64 2.26
N TYR A 23 -18.52 -7.85 2.65
CA TYR A 23 -18.40 -6.40 2.74
C TYR A 23 -17.45 -5.99 3.88
N LEU A 24 -17.56 -6.66 5.04
CA LEU A 24 -16.79 -6.33 6.24
C LEU A 24 -15.32 -6.73 6.12
N VAL A 25 -15.03 -7.88 5.49
CA VAL A 25 -13.67 -8.41 5.36
C VAL A 25 -13.12 -8.14 3.96
N PRO A 26 -12.04 -7.34 3.80
CA PRO A 26 -11.43 -7.09 2.50
C PRO A 26 -10.61 -8.29 1.98
N VAL A 27 -11.27 -9.42 1.75
CA VAL A 27 -10.62 -10.70 1.35
C VAL A 27 -9.87 -10.55 0.02
N ALA A 28 -10.43 -9.80 -0.94
CA ALA A 28 -9.78 -9.56 -2.23
C ALA A 28 -8.44 -8.82 -2.10
N LEU A 29 -8.39 -7.82 -1.21
CA LEU A 29 -7.18 -7.01 -0.96
C LEU A 29 -6.11 -7.85 -0.25
N TRP A 30 -6.54 -8.64 0.73
CA TRP A 30 -5.69 -9.59 1.44
C TRP A 30 -5.06 -10.61 0.50
N PHE A 31 -5.87 -11.21 -0.38
CA PHE A 31 -5.39 -12.20 -1.32
C PHE A 31 -4.37 -11.61 -2.31
N SER A 32 -4.61 -10.37 -2.78
CA SER A 32 -3.67 -9.64 -3.64
C SER A 32 -2.33 -9.37 -2.95
N ALA A 33 -2.35 -9.05 -1.66
CA ALA A 33 -1.14 -8.86 -0.85
C ALA A 33 -0.36 -10.18 -0.70
N LEU A 34 -1.06 -11.27 -0.38
CA LEU A 34 -0.49 -12.60 -0.21
C LEU A 34 0.20 -13.08 -1.49
N LEU A 35 -0.47 -12.98 -2.64
CA LEU A 35 0.11 -13.32 -3.94
C LEU A 35 1.34 -12.49 -4.30
N SER A 36 1.41 -11.26 -3.78
CA SER A 36 2.55 -10.37 -3.98
C SER A 36 3.67 -10.60 -2.97
N GLY A 37 3.57 -11.61 -2.10
CA GLY A 37 4.56 -11.91 -1.06
C GLY A 37 4.53 -10.99 0.16
N VAL A 38 3.47 -10.19 0.30
CA VAL A 38 3.27 -9.30 1.45
C VAL A 38 2.43 -10.03 2.50
N ASN A 39 3.06 -10.46 3.59
CA ASN A 39 2.40 -11.16 4.68
C ASN A 39 1.56 -10.20 5.53
N LEU A 40 0.27 -10.09 5.22
CA LEU A 40 -0.73 -9.38 6.04
C LEU A 40 -1.75 -10.38 6.55
N THR A 41 -2.17 -10.23 7.79
CA THR A 41 -3.30 -11.00 8.33
C THR A 41 -4.62 -10.28 8.06
N LEU A 42 -5.71 -11.05 7.96
CA LEU A 42 -7.05 -10.48 7.86
C LEU A 42 -7.39 -9.59 9.06
N MET A 43 -6.93 -9.97 10.26
CA MET A 43 -7.12 -9.17 11.48
C MET A 43 -6.49 -7.79 11.37
N GLU A 44 -5.29 -7.69 10.79
CA GLU A 44 -4.62 -6.39 10.63
C GLU A 44 -5.37 -5.48 9.66
N LEU A 45 -5.91 -6.02 8.56
CA LEU A 45 -6.74 -5.25 7.64
C LEU A 45 -8.04 -4.76 8.30
N ILE A 46 -8.65 -5.59 9.16
CA ILE A 46 -9.81 -5.18 9.95
C ILE A 46 -9.43 -4.06 10.93
N PHE A 47 -8.29 -4.16 11.63
CA PHE A 47 -7.81 -3.10 12.52
C PHE A 47 -7.46 -1.80 11.78
N MET A 48 -6.92 -1.88 10.56
CA MET A 48 -6.72 -0.70 9.70
C MET A 48 -8.06 -0.05 9.33
N ARG A 49 -9.08 -0.86 9.02
CA ARG A 49 -10.43 -0.37 8.74
C ARG A 49 -11.05 0.36 9.93
N LEU A 50 -10.93 -0.20 11.14
CA LEU A 50 -11.44 0.41 12.37
C LEU A 50 -10.76 1.74 12.68
N ARG A 51 -9.46 1.86 12.40
CA ARG A 51 -8.70 3.12 12.50
C ARG A 51 -8.97 4.12 11.38
N LYS A 52 -9.90 3.81 10.45
CA LYS A 52 -10.20 4.60 9.24
C LYS A 52 -8.96 4.89 8.39
N SER A 53 -7.99 3.97 8.42
CA SER A 53 -6.77 4.05 7.63
C SER A 53 -7.07 3.75 6.16
N PRO A 54 -6.45 4.43 5.18
CA PRO A 54 -6.65 4.16 3.75
C PRO A 54 -5.98 2.83 3.38
N ILE A 55 -6.69 1.72 3.64
CA ILE A 55 -6.18 0.35 3.52
C ILE A 55 -5.68 0.05 2.10
N GLN A 56 -6.40 0.55 1.09
CA GLN A 56 -6.06 0.32 -0.32
C GLN A 56 -4.68 0.90 -0.66
N ASP A 57 -4.43 2.15 -0.27
CA ASP A 57 -3.18 2.85 -0.56
C ASP A 57 -1.99 2.23 0.17
N ILE A 58 -2.19 1.78 1.41
CA ILE A 58 -1.15 1.11 2.20
C ILE A 58 -0.81 -0.24 1.60
N VAL A 59 -1.82 -1.08 1.32
CA VAL A 59 -1.58 -2.43 0.77
C VAL A 59 -0.96 -2.35 -0.62
N MET A 60 -1.44 -1.46 -1.48
CA MET A 60 -0.86 -1.27 -2.81
C MET A 60 0.58 -0.73 -2.72
N GLY A 61 0.84 0.20 -1.80
CA GLY A 61 2.20 0.68 -1.52
C GLY A 61 3.13 -0.44 -1.06
N LEU A 62 2.69 -1.31 -0.15
CA LEU A 62 3.47 -2.46 0.30
C LEU A 62 3.73 -3.47 -0.83
N ILE A 63 2.73 -3.76 -1.66
CA ILE A 63 2.88 -4.62 -2.83
C ILE A 63 3.94 -4.07 -3.78
N THR A 64 3.86 -2.78 -4.10
CA THR A 64 4.81 -2.11 -4.99
C THR A 64 6.22 -2.06 -4.38
N ALA A 65 6.33 -1.77 -3.08
CA ALA A 65 7.60 -1.80 -2.36
C ALA A 65 8.22 -3.21 -2.37
N ASN A 66 7.44 -4.25 -2.10
CA ASN A 66 7.92 -5.63 -2.11
C ASN A 66 8.38 -6.07 -3.50
N LYS A 67 7.60 -5.73 -4.54
CA LYS A 67 7.99 -5.97 -5.95
C LYS A 67 9.25 -5.21 -6.35
N GLY A 68 9.44 -3.98 -5.84
CA GLY A 68 10.67 -3.20 -5.99
C GLY A 68 11.81 -3.69 -5.09
N GLY A 69 11.58 -4.67 -4.22
CA GLY A 69 12.55 -5.18 -3.24
C GLY A 69 12.99 -4.12 -2.23
N ILE A 70 12.11 -3.20 -1.86
CA ILE A 70 12.37 -2.16 -0.87
C ILE A 70 11.78 -2.60 0.46
N PRO A 71 12.61 -2.81 1.51
CA PRO A 71 12.09 -3.15 2.81
C PRO A 71 11.41 -1.92 3.42
N ILE A 72 10.08 -1.96 3.52
CA ILE A 72 9.27 -0.90 4.13
C ILE A 72 8.52 -1.47 5.33
N ASN A 73 8.59 -0.74 6.44
CA ASN A 73 7.78 -1.04 7.60
C ASN A 73 6.34 -0.60 7.34
N ARG A 74 5.40 -1.54 7.39
CA ARG A 74 3.97 -1.26 7.27
C ARG A 74 3.50 -0.18 8.23
N THR A 75 3.96 -0.21 9.48
CA THR A 75 3.50 0.74 10.51
C THR A 75 3.92 2.16 10.16
N GLU A 76 5.10 2.34 9.57
CA GLU A 76 5.58 3.65 9.12
C GLU A 76 4.80 4.14 7.89
N LEU A 77 4.53 3.25 6.93
CA LEU A 77 3.71 3.57 5.76
C LEU A 77 2.28 3.92 6.15
N GLU A 78 1.69 3.18 7.10
CA GLU A 78 0.39 3.46 7.67
C GLU A 78 0.38 4.81 8.40
N ALA A 79 1.40 5.12 9.21
CA ALA A 79 1.50 6.41 9.88
C ALA A 79 1.60 7.57 8.88
N HIS A 80 2.37 7.42 7.79
CA HIS A 80 2.46 8.42 6.72
C HIS A 80 1.11 8.64 6.03
N ALA A 81 0.39 7.56 5.72
CA ALA A 81 -0.92 7.61 5.11
C ALA A 81 -1.97 8.29 6.03
N LEU A 82 -1.97 7.95 7.32
CA LEU A 82 -2.84 8.55 8.32
C LEU A 82 -2.54 10.04 8.56
N ALA A 83 -1.29 10.46 8.38
CA ALA A 83 -0.89 11.86 8.40
C ALA A 83 -1.33 12.64 7.13
N GLY A 84 -2.00 11.98 6.18
CA GLY A 84 -2.46 12.58 4.92
C GLY A 84 -1.39 12.65 3.84
N GLY A 85 -0.28 11.92 4.00
CA GLY A 85 0.77 11.83 3.00
C GLY A 85 0.39 10.89 1.83
N ASN A 86 1.03 11.09 0.68
CA ASN A 86 0.83 10.29 -0.51
C ASN A 86 1.80 9.09 -0.54
N THR A 87 1.29 7.93 -0.12
CA THR A 87 2.08 6.68 -0.10
C THR A 87 2.55 6.25 -1.49
N ALA A 88 1.74 6.47 -2.53
CA ALA A 88 2.10 6.11 -3.90
C ALA A 88 3.29 6.93 -4.40
N ASN A 89 3.31 8.25 -4.15
CA ASN A 89 4.43 9.13 -4.49
C ASN A 89 5.72 8.66 -3.77
N VAL A 90 5.64 8.40 -2.46
CA VAL A 90 6.77 7.91 -1.66
C VAL A 90 7.32 6.59 -2.19
N ILE A 91 6.47 5.57 -2.37
CA ILE A 91 6.91 4.25 -2.80
C ILE A 91 7.44 4.28 -4.24
N ASN A 92 6.75 4.95 -5.16
CA ASN A 92 7.21 5.03 -6.55
C ASN A 92 8.55 5.77 -6.66
N GLY A 93 8.72 6.85 -5.89
CA GLY A 93 9.99 7.56 -5.79
C GLY A 93 11.12 6.68 -5.27
N LEU A 94 10.87 5.89 -4.23
CA LEU A 94 11.86 4.96 -3.67
C LEU A 94 12.23 3.85 -4.67
N VAL A 95 11.24 3.31 -5.40
CA VAL A 95 11.47 2.30 -6.45
C VAL A 95 12.30 2.90 -7.59
N ALA A 96 11.96 4.10 -8.06
CA ALA A 96 12.73 4.81 -9.07
C ALA A 96 14.17 5.08 -8.60
N ALA A 97 14.35 5.57 -7.37
CA ALA A 97 15.66 5.84 -6.79
C ALA A 97 16.52 4.58 -6.75
N LYS A 98 15.94 3.45 -6.32
CA LYS A 98 16.64 2.16 -6.28
C LYS A 98 17.07 1.70 -7.67
N HIS A 99 16.20 1.81 -8.69
CA HIS A 99 16.57 1.47 -10.07
C HIS A 99 17.65 2.38 -10.64
N ALA A 100 17.69 3.64 -10.21
CA ALA A 100 18.71 4.63 -10.58
C ALA A 100 20.05 4.49 -9.80
N GLY A 101 20.12 3.60 -8.81
CA GLY A 101 21.26 3.46 -7.92
C GLY A 101 21.41 4.63 -6.92
N LEU A 102 20.35 5.40 -6.68
CA LEU A 102 20.33 6.50 -5.73
C LEU A 102 19.91 6.02 -4.33
N LYS A 103 20.59 6.54 -3.31
CA LYS A 103 20.22 6.27 -1.91
C LYS A 103 19.15 7.26 -1.46
N LEU A 104 17.89 6.84 -1.48
CA LEU A 104 16.77 7.59 -0.91
C LEU A 104 16.17 6.81 0.27
N SER A 105 16.14 7.43 1.45
CA SER A 105 15.53 6.81 2.64
C SER A 105 14.03 7.10 2.68
N PHE A 106 13.27 6.18 3.29
CA PHE A 106 11.82 6.33 3.46
C PHE A 106 11.46 7.65 4.18
N LYS A 107 12.17 7.98 5.26
CA LYS A 107 11.97 9.22 6.02
C LYS A 107 12.18 10.49 5.16
N ASN A 108 13.22 10.50 4.31
CA ASN A 108 13.48 11.63 3.44
C ASN A 108 12.42 11.74 2.34
N ALA A 109 11.99 10.60 1.79
CA ALA A 109 10.90 10.56 0.81
C ALA A 109 9.59 11.10 1.42
N CYS A 110 9.22 10.68 2.64
CA CYS A 110 8.06 11.22 3.36
C CYS A 110 8.16 12.73 3.62
N SER A 111 9.34 13.23 4.02
CA SER A 111 9.53 14.66 4.24
C SER A 111 9.39 15.48 2.96
N SER A 112 9.91 14.96 1.84
CA SER A 112 9.76 15.57 0.51
C SER A 112 8.33 15.52 -0.01
N ASP A 113 7.60 14.44 0.28
CA ASP A 113 6.18 14.32 -0.04
C ASP A 113 5.34 15.40 0.65
N PHE A 114 5.57 15.68 1.93
CA PHE A 114 4.91 16.79 2.63
C PHE A 114 5.27 18.18 2.09
N LYS A 115 6.38 18.31 1.35
CA LYS A 115 6.73 19.55 0.62
C LYS A 115 6.03 19.66 -0.73
N GLY A 116 5.21 18.68 -1.12
CA GLY A 116 4.52 18.62 -2.41
C GLY A 116 5.45 18.25 -3.58
N ILE A 117 6.59 17.63 -3.30
CA ILE A 117 7.56 17.25 -4.34
C ILE A 117 7.14 15.92 -4.96
N ASP A 118 7.08 15.88 -6.30
CA ASP A 118 6.96 14.66 -7.08
C ASP A 118 8.30 13.91 -7.06
N LEU A 119 8.36 12.82 -6.29
CA LEU A 119 9.60 12.11 -6.02
C LEU A 119 10.16 11.40 -7.25
N VAL A 120 9.29 10.94 -8.15
CA VAL A 120 9.70 10.29 -9.40
C VAL A 120 10.43 11.32 -10.28
N LYS A 121 9.87 12.53 -10.42
CA LYS A 121 10.54 13.63 -11.13
C LYS A 121 11.85 14.04 -10.48
N LEU A 122 11.88 14.13 -9.15
CA LEU A 122 13.10 14.47 -8.41
C LEU A 122 14.22 13.46 -8.72
N VAL A 123 13.91 12.16 -8.69
CA VAL A 123 14.86 11.10 -9.02
C VAL A 123 15.34 11.20 -10.46
N HIS A 124 14.45 11.42 -11.42
CA HIS A 124 14.85 11.56 -12.83
C HIS A 124 15.81 12.73 -13.03
N LYS A 125 15.51 13.88 -12.42
CA LYS A 125 16.39 15.06 -12.47
C LYS A 125 17.77 14.77 -11.88
N GLU A 126 17.83 14.08 -10.74
CA GLU A 126 19.09 13.71 -10.11
C GLU A 126 19.94 12.78 -10.98
N VAL A 127 19.30 11.85 -11.68
CA VAL A 127 19.99 10.97 -12.64
C VAL A 127 20.53 11.74 -13.84
N GLU A 128 19.79 12.73 -14.34
CA GLU A 128 20.25 13.59 -15.44
C GLU A 128 21.46 14.43 -15.02
N LEU A 129 21.39 15.08 -13.86
CA LEU A 129 22.50 15.86 -13.30
C LEU A 129 23.76 15.02 -13.14
N ARG A 130 23.64 13.80 -12.60
CA ARG A 130 24.78 12.89 -12.44
C ARG A 130 25.44 12.53 -13.77
N LYS A 131 24.65 12.33 -14.83
CA LYS A 131 25.18 12.04 -16.18
C LYS A 131 25.86 13.26 -16.82
N GLU A 132 25.40 14.47 -16.51
CA GLU A 132 26.03 15.70 -16.98
C GLU A 132 27.37 15.92 -16.29
N GLU A 133 27.45 15.69 -14.98
CA GLU A 133 28.70 15.74 -14.23
C GLU A 133 29.72 14.74 -14.80
N GLU A 134 29.34 13.49 -15.00
CA GLU A 134 30.22 12.46 -15.60
C GLU A 134 30.81 12.90 -16.95
N LYS A 135 30.04 13.58 -17.81
CA LYS A 135 30.51 14.10 -19.11
C LYS A 135 31.46 15.29 -19.03
N ILE A 136 31.44 16.04 -17.93
CA ILE A 136 32.34 17.19 -17.73
C ILE A 136 33.73 16.70 -17.29
N PHE A 137 33.79 15.52 -16.66
CA PHE A 137 35.03 14.94 -16.13
C PHE A 137 35.70 13.92 -17.07
N GLU A 138 35.06 13.54 -18.18
CA GLU A 138 35.66 12.79 -19.32
C GLU A 138 36.27 13.73 -20.36
#